data_AF-A0AAW5MV55-F1
#
_entry.id   AF-A0AAW5MV55-F1
#
_cell.length_a   1.000
_cell.length_b   1.000
_cell.length_c   1.000
_cell.angle_alpha   90.00
_cell.angle_beta   90.00
_cell.angle_gamma   90.00
#
_symmetry.space_group_name_H-M   'P 1'
#
loop_
_entity.id
_entity.type
_entity.pdbx_description
1 polymer ?
#
loop_
_entity_poly.entity_id
_entity_poly.type
_entity_poly.pdbx_seq_one_letter_code
_entity_poly.pdbx_strand_id
1 'polypeptide(L)' 'QVPFVDVVTTMLDESIPLTTGEFEEWGNPQDPQYYEYMKSYSPYDNVTAQAYPHLLVTTGLHDSQVQYWEPAKWVAKL' A
#
# COMPACT_ATOMS: atom_id res chain seq x y z
N GLN A 1 13.76 -2.09 -5.99
CA GLN A 1 12.66 -1.19 -5.62
C GLN A 1 11.49 -2.07 -5.23
N VAL A 2 10.93 -1.88 -4.04
CA VAL A 2 9.80 -2.67 -3.52
C VAL A 2 8.55 -1.79 -3.56
N PRO A 3 7.42 -2.28 -4.09
CA PRO A 3 6.27 -1.42 -4.35
C PRO A 3 5.43 -1.22 -3.09
N PHE A 4 5.20 0.04 -2.71
CA PHE A 4 4.25 0.44 -1.69
C PHE A 4 2.83 0.41 -2.28
N VAL A 5 2.01 -0.56 -1.87
CA VAL A 5 0.73 -0.87 -2.56
C VAL A 5 -0.48 -0.91 -1.64
N ASP A 6 -0.27 -1.02 -0.31
CA ASP A 6 -1.35 -1.06 0.70
C ASP A 6 -1.43 0.28 1.46
N VAL A 7 -1.56 1.38 0.71
CA VAL A 7 -1.39 2.76 1.21
C VAL A 7 -2.37 3.09 2.35
N VAL A 8 -3.63 2.68 2.23
CA VAL A 8 -4.66 3.00 3.24
C VAL A 8 -4.44 2.19 4.52
N THR A 9 -4.15 0.89 4.41
CA THR A 9 -3.96 0.02 5.57
C THR A 9 -2.67 0.36 6.32
N THR A 10 -1.58 0.60 5.60
CA THR A 10 -0.28 0.94 6.21
C THR A 10 -0.33 2.31 6.88
N MET A 11 -0.98 3.31 6.27
CA MET A 11 -1.09 4.65 6.85
C MET A 11 -2.11 4.76 7.99
N LEU A 12 -2.97 3.76 8.19
CA LEU A 12 -3.87 3.68 9.36
C LEU A 12 -3.20 3.04 10.58
N ASP A 13 -2.06 2.37 10.41
CA ASP A 13 -1.35 1.68 11.49
C ASP A 13 -0.09 2.45 11.92
N GLU A 14 -0.22 3.19 13.01
CA GLU A 14 0.88 3.97 13.62
C GLU A 14 1.98 3.09 14.25
N SER A 15 1.75 1.77 14.37
CA SER A 15 2.78 0.84 14.87
C SER A 15 3.81 0.44 13.81
N ILE A 16 3.53 0.73 12.53
CA ILE A 16 4.45 0.48 11.42
C ILE A 16 5.50 1.61 11.37
N PRO A 17 6.81 1.27 11.28
CA PRO A 17 7.85 2.28 11.13
C PRO A 17 7.59 3.15 9.90
N LEU A 18 7.86 4.46 10.00
CA LEU A 18 7.70 5.50 8.96
C LEU A 18 6.29 6.09 8.79
N THR A 19 5.22 5.42 9.23
CA THR A 19 3.83 5.90 9.08
C THR A 19 3.60 7.31 9.62
N THR A 20 4.12 7.62 10.81
CA THR A 20 3.94 8.94 11.43
C THR A 20 4.73 10.06 10.74
N GLY A 21 5.84 9.74 10.07
CA GLY A 21 6.61 10.71 9.29
C GLY A 21 6.02 10.95 7.89
N GLU A 22 5.38 9.93 7.32
CA GLU A 22 4.79 9.97 5.99
C GLU A 22 3.42 10.66 5.94
N PHE A 23 2.84 11.05 7.08
CA PHE A 23 1.61 11.86 7.14
C PHE A 23 1.77 13.21 6.45
N GLU A 24 2.96 13.82 6.47
CA GLU A 24 3.21 15.09 5.78
C GLU A 24 3.30 14.90 4.25
N GLU A 25 3.57 13.70 3.77
CA GLU A 25 3.76 13.41 2.34
C GLU A 25 2.46 12.92 1.68
N TRP A 26 1.68 12.07 2.36
CA TRP A 26 0.45 11.48 1.80
C TRP A 26 -0.85 11.94 2.46
N GLY A 27 -0.78 12.46 3.69
CA GLY A 27 -1.94 12.75 4.54
C GLY A 27 -2.26 11.64 5.54
N ASN A 28 -3.09 11.97 6.53
CA ASN A 28 -3.51 11.04 7.58
C ASN A 28 -4.90 10.47 7.25
N PRO A 29 -5.03 9.16 6.93
CA PRO A 29 -6.31 8.52 6.59
C PRO A 29 -7.29 8.40 7.77
N GLN A 30 -6.93 8.84 8.99
CA GLN A 30 -7.89 9.04 10.08
C GLN A 30 -8.86 10.18 9.77
N ASP A 31 -8.48 11.14 8.92
CA ASP A 31 -9.42 12.12 8.36
C ASP A 31 -10.20 11.49 7.20
N PRO A 32 -11.54 11.51 7.22
CA PRO A 32 -12.36 10.99 6.13
C PRO A 32 -12.03 11.57 4.75
N GLN A 33 -11.58 12.83 4.69
CA GLN A 33 -11.22 13.47 3.42
C GLN A 33 -9.95 12.85 2.82
N TYR A 34 -8.93 12.62 3.65
CA TYR A 34 -7.70 11.96 3.21
C TYR A 34 -7.94 10.46 2.97
N TYR A 35 -8.78 9.81 3.76
CA TYR A 35 -9.17 8.42 3.55
C TYR A 35 -9.74 8.17 2.15
N GLU A 36 -10.75 8.95 1.73
CA GLU A 36 -11.38 8.80 0.41
C GLU A 36 -10.41 9.13 -0.73
N TYR A 37 -9.57 10.15 -0.54
CA TYR A 37 -8.55 10.50 -1.54
C TYR A 37 -7.51 9.38 -1.69
N MET A 38 -6.98 8.86 -0.58
CA MET A 38 -5.98 7.78 -0.56
C MET A 38 -6.55 6.47 -1.12
N LYS A 39 -7.80 6.17 -0.80
CA LYS A 39 -8.51 4.99 -1.33
C LYS A 39 -8.72 5.06 -2.84
N SER A 40 -8.88 6.26 -3.40
CA SER A 40 -9.12 6.42 -4.84
C SER A 40 -7.97 5.95 -5.73
N TYR A 41 -6.73 5.94 -5.22
CA TYR A 41 -5.54 5.53 -5.98
C TYR A 41 -4.79 4.33 -5.39
N SER A 42 -5.14 3.87 -4.18
CA SER A 42 -4.52 2.71 -3.53
C SER A 42 -4.56 1.47 -4.45
N PRO A 43 -3.40 0.95 -4.90
CA PRO A 43 -3.35 -0.16 -5.85
C PRO A 43 -4.00 -1.44 -5.32
N TYR A 44 -3.85 -1.74 -4.03
CA TYR A 44 -4.47 -2.90 -3.40
C TYR A 44 -6.00 -2.79 -3.35
N ASP A 45 -6.54 -1.61 -3.05
CA ASP A 45 -7.98 -1.40 -2.92
C ASP A 45 -8.69 -1.37 -4.28
N ASN A 46 -8.01 -0.90 -5.34
CA ASN A 46 -8.56 -0.74 -6.68
C ASN A 46 -8.29 -1.93 -7.63
N VAL A 47 -7.90 -3.10 -7.11
CA VAL A 47 -7.85 -4.32 -7.92
C VAL A 47 -9.26 -4.72 -8.34
N THR A 48 -9.49 -4.79 -9.65
CA THR A 48 -10.78 -5.15 -10.26
C THR A 48 -10.58 -6.28 -11.26
N ALA A 49 -11.65 -7.00 -11.59
CA ALA A 49 -11.58 -8.08 -12.58
C ALA A 49 -11.39 -7.49 -14.00
N GLN A 50 -10.14 -7.30 -14.41
CA GLN A 50 -9.74 -6.79 -15.72
C GLN A 50 -8.50 -7.53 -16.25
N ALA A 51 -8.21 -7.40 -17.54
CA ALA A 51 -7.00 -7.97 -18.11
C ALA A 51 -5.78 -7.13 -17.69
N TYR A 52 -4.96 -7.67 -16.79
CA TYR A 52 -3.67 -7.08 -16.42
C TYR A 52 -2.54 -7.56 -17.35
N PRO A 53 -1.51 -6.73 -17.59
CA PRO A 53 -0.34 -7.16 -18.34
C PRO A 53 0.49 -8.20 -17.57
N HIS A 54 1.44 -8.84 -18.23
CA HIS A 54 2.43 -9.67 -17.54
C HIS A 54 3.27 -8.81 -16.59
N LEU A 55 3.26 -9.15 -15.30
CA LEU A 55 3.94 -8.42 -14.25
C LEU A 55 4.94 -9.32 -13.53
N LEU A 56 6.10 -8.77 -13.18
CA LEU A 56 7.06 -9.40 -12.28
C LEU A 56 7.09 -8.58 -10.98
N VAL A 57 6.71 -9.22 -9.87
CA VAL A 57 6.70 -8.59 -8.54
C VAL A 57 7.78 -9.26 -7.68
N THR A 58 8.67 -8.45 -7.10
CA THR A 58 9.75 -8.92 -6.22
C THR A 58 9.57 -8.36 -4.82
N THR A 59 9.85 -9.17 -3.80
CA THR A 59 9.79 -8.77 -2.40
C THR A 59 10.94 -9.42 -1.61
N GLY A 60 11.23 -8.92 -0.40
CA GLY A 60 12.27 -9.44 0.49
C GLY A 60 11.71 -9.74 1.88
N LEU A 61 11.98 -10.93 2.42
CA LEU A 61 11.44 -11.36 3.73
C LEU A 61 11.88 -10.47 4.91
N HIS A 62 13.06 -9.88 4.82
CA HIS A 62 13.63 -8.98 5.83
C HIS A 62 13.80 -7.55 5.29
N ASP A 63 12.95 -7.14 4.36
CA ASP A 63 12.98 -5.78 3.85
C ASP A 63 12.48 -4.80 4.92
N SER A 64 13.30 -3.79 5.23
CA SER A 64 13.04 -2.79 6.27
C SER A 64 12.30 -1.55 5.75
N GLN A 65 12.08 -1.44 4.44
CA GLN A 65 11.45 -0.30 3.78
C GLN A 65 10.00 -0.61 3.40
N VAL A 66 9.73 -1.80 2.86
CA VAL A 66 8.36 -2.23 2.53
C VAL A 66 8.17 -3.67 2.99
N GLN A 67 7.15 -3.89 3.80
CA GLN A 67 6.94 -5.18 4.43
C GLN A 67 6.52 -6.24 3.41
N TYR A 68 7.07 -7.45 3.53
CA TYR A 68 6.97 -8.48 2.49
C TYR A 68 5.54 -8.92 2.17
N TRP A 69 4.60 -8.75 3.12
CA TRP A 69 3.21 -9.18 2.98
C TRP A 69 2.39 -8.27 2.08
N GLU A 70 2.79 -7.02 1.86
CA GLU A 70 2.08 -6.09 0.96
C GLU A 70 2.05 -6.61 -0.49
N PRO A 71 3.20 -6.86 -1.16
CA PRO A 71 3.20 -7.42 -2.51
C PRO A 71 2.64 -8.84 -2.56
N ALA A 72 2.76 -9.64 -1.49
CA ALA A 72 2.19 -10.98 -1.43
C ALA A 72 0.65 -10.96 -1.46
N LYS A 73 0.01 -10.06 -0.69
CA LYS A 73 -1.45 -9.85 -0.71
C LYS A 73 -1.91 -9.32 -2.07
N TRP A 74 -1.15 -8.42 -2.69
CA TRP A 74 -1.50 -7.83 -3.97
C TRP A 74 -1.47 -8.85 -5.13
N VAL A 75 -0.41 -9.67 -5.21
CA VAL A 75 -0.35 -10.76 -6.21
C VAL A 75 -1.45 -11.81 -5.98
N ALA A 76 -1.85 -12.07 -4.74
CA ALA A 76 -2.95 -12.98 -4.46
C ALA A 76 -4.34 -12.44 -4.87
N LYS A 77 -4.48 -11.12 -5.03
CA LYS A 77 -5.73 -10.45 -5.38
C LYS A 77 -5.86 -10.15 -6.89
N LEU A 78 -4.73 -9.95 -7.59
CA LEU A 78 -4.63 -9.81 -9.06
C LEU A 78 -5.03 -11.10 -9.79
#